data_AF-A0A7X6WFL8-F1
#
_entry.id   AF-A0A7X6WFL8-F1
#
_cell.length_a   1.000
_cell.length_b   1.000
_cell.length_c   1.000
_cell.angle_alpha   90.00
_cell.angle_beta   90.00
_cell.angle_gamma   90.00
#
_symmetry.space_group_name_H-M   'P 1'
#
loop_
_entity.id
_entity.type
_entity.pdbx_description
1 polymer ?
#
loop_
_entity_poly.entity_id
_entity_poly.type
_entity_poly.pdbx_seq_one_letter_code
_entity_poly.pdbx_strand_id
1 'polypeptide(L)'
;MDIHNADIVGRYTVKIGNKEFDTIRQIYFNSHHEIVENYINNKGNVVLFRRFNKFDWRYKKGYDNLWTDMYPLSDRIILNNEIYVHWYNCLPDYVL
;
A
#
# COMPACT_ATOMS: atom_id res chain seq x y z
N MET A 1 13.44 -15.91 -9.54
CA MET A 1 13.98 -15.86 -8.17
C MET A 1 13.40 -14.59 -7.58
N ASP A 2 12.40 -14.70 -6.71
CA ASP A 2 11.77 -13.52 -6.09
C ASP A 2 12.81 -12.83 -5.22
N ILE A 3 13.31 -11.71 -5.71
CA ILE A 3 14.17 -10.83 -4.94
C ILE A 3 13.27 -10.33 -3.80
N HIS A 4 13.69 -10.56 -2.56
CA HIS A 4 12.98 -10.10 -1.37
C HIS A 4 12.96 -8.55 -1.36
N ASN A 5 12.02 -7.96 -2.10
CA ASN A 5 11.83 -6.51 -2.21
C ASN A 5 10.94 -6.02 -1.07
N ALA A 6 11.22 -6.42 0.17
CA ALA A 6 10.44 -6.05 1.33
C ALA A 6 11.34 -5.49 2.42
N ASP A 7 10.88 -4.44 3.08
CA ASP A 7 11.57 -3.84 4.23
C ASP A 7 10.56 -3.39 5.29
N ILE A 8 11.03 -3.21 6.53
CA ILE A 8 10.26 -2.67 7.64
C ILE A 8 10.59 -1.20 7.81
N VAL A 9 9.58 -0.35 7.65
CA VAL A 9 9.73 1.10 7.81
C VAL A 9 9.83 1.48 9.29
N GLY A 10 9.07 0.79 10.15
CA GLY A 10 9.06 1.05 11.58
C GLY A 10 7.80 0.54 12.27
N ARG A 11 7.66 0.89 13.56
CA ARG A 11 6.50 0.59 14.39
C ARG A 11 5.48 1.71 14.30
N TYR A 12 4.21 1.36 14.16
CA TYR A 12 3.09 2.26 13.97
C TYR A 12 1.88 1.82 14.79
N THR A 13 1.17 2.80 15.34
CA THR A 13 -0.18 2.61 15.89
C THR A 13 -1.20 2.82 14.78
N VAL A 14 -1.95 1.78 14.41
CA VAL A 14 -3.04 1.87 13.43
C VAL A 14 -4.37 2.01 14.17
N LYS A 15 -5.14 3.05 13.85
CA LYS A 15 -6.49 3.28 14.39
C LYS A 15 -7.53 3.08 13.29
N ILE A 16 -8.46 2.15 13.51
CA ILE A 16 -9.56 1.86 12.58
C ILE A 16 -10.86 1.89 13.39
N GLY A 17 -11.70 2.90 13.13
CA GLY A 17 -12.84 3.20 13.99
C GLY A 17 -12.39 3.42 15.43
N ASN A 18 -12.95 2.64 16.36
CA ASN A 18 -12.62 2.69 17.79
C ASN A 18 -11.54 1.68 18.21
N LYS A 19 -11.00 0.89 17.27
CA LYS A 19 -9.96 -0.11 17.56
C LYS A 19 -8.58 0.48 17.29
N GLU A 20 -7.64 0.11 18.14
CA GLU A 20 -6.24 0.51 18.04
C GLU A 20 -5.35 -0.73 18.00
N PHE A 21 -4.41 -0.75 17.07
CA PHE A 21 -3.51 -1.88 16.84
C PHE A 21 -2.06 -1.42 16.87
N ASP A 22 -1.25 -2.09 17.68
CA ASP A 22 0.20 -1.97 17.67
C ASP A 22 0.78 -2.80 16.52
N THR A 23 1.43 -2.15 15.56
CA THR A 23 1.84 -2.78 14.30
C THR A 23 3.26 -2.39 13.89
N ILE A 24 3.85 -3.17 13.00
CA ILE A 24 4.94 -2.70 12.13
C ILE A 24 4.37 -2.39 10.74
N ARG A 25 4.95 -1.43 10.03
CA ARG A 25 4.67 -1.20 8.61
C ARG A 25 5.77 -1.86 7.78
N GLN A 26 5.40 -2.93 7.09
CA GLN A 26 6.19 -3.54 6.04
C GLN A 26 5.80 -2.89 4.71
N ILE A 27 6.79 -2.55 3.89
CA ILE A 27 6.60 -2.16 2.49
C ILE A 27 7.18 -3.24 1.60
N TYR A 28 6.49 -3.59 0.50
CA TYR A 28 7.10 -4.40 -0.54
C TYR A 28 6.69 -3.97 -1.95
N PHE A 29 7.56 -4.29 -2.91
CA PHE A 29 7.42 -3.95 -4.33
C PHE A 29 7.29 -5.23 -5.14
N ASN A 30 6.19 -5.38 -5.87
CA ASN A 30 5.99 -6.57 -6.70
C ASN A 30 6.46 -6.37 -8.14
N SER A 31 6.52 -7.46 -8.89
CA SER A 31 6.91 -7.49 -10.32
C SER A 31 5.94 -6.76 -11.24
N HIS A 32 4.80 -6.27 -10.73
CA HIS A 32 3.77 -5.55 -11.49
C HIS A 32 3.82 -4.03 -11.30
N HIS A 33 4.91 -3.49 -10.73
CA HIS A 33 5.06 -2.07 -10.41
C HIS A 33 3.95 -1.56 -9.47
N GLU A 34 3.62 -2.36 -8.47
CA GLU A 34 2.72 -1.99 -7.39
C GLU A 34 3.53 -1.94 -6.09
N ILE A 35 3.20 -0.97 -5.25
CA ILE A 35 3.70 -0.91 -3.88
C ILE A 35 2.58 -1.37 -2.97
N VAL A 36 2.94 -2.22 -2.03
CA VAL A 36 2.05 -2.65 -0.97
C VAL A 36 2.63 -2.28 0.38
N GLU A 37 1.75 -1.78 1.25
CA GLU A 37 2.04 -1.63 2.66
C GLU A 37 1.18 -2.62 3.45
N ASN A 38 1.84 -3.40 4.31
CA ASN A 38 1.19 -4.22 5.31
C ASN A 38 1.47 -3.64 6.69
N TYR A 39 0.41 -3.35 7.43
CA TYR A 39 0.50 -3.08 8.86
C TYR A 39 0.24 -4.38 9.60
N ILE A 40 1.28 -4.94 10.21
CA ILE A 40 1.27 -6.28 10.80
C ILE A 40 1.35 -6.15 12.31
N ASN A 41 0.40 -6.75 13.04
CA ASN A 41 0.39 -6.66 14.50
C ASN A 41 1.41 -7.60 15.17
N ASN A 42 1.51 -7.50 16.50
CA ASN A 42 2.40 -8.33 17.31
C ASN A 42 2.16 -9.85 17.25
N LYS A 43 1.06 -10.30 16.65
CA LYS A 43 0.76 -11.73 16.39
C LYS A 43 1.14 -12.16 14.98
N GLY A 44 1.69 -11.25 14.16
CA GLY A 44 2.00 -11.51 12.76
C GLY A 44 0.80 -11.39 11.81
N ASN A 45 -0.36 -10.93 12.28
CA ASN A 45 -1.54 -10.77 11.44
C ASN A 45 -1.54 -9.40 10.77
N VAL A 46 -1.84 -9.35 9.46
CA VAL A 46 -2.10 -8.10 8.74
C VAL A 46 -3.36 -7.46 9.31
N VAL A 47 -3.27 -6.21 9.75
CA VAL A 47 -4.38 -5.37 10.25
C VAL A 47 -4.90 -4.47 9.13
N LEU A 48 -3.99 -3.93 8.32
CA LEU A 48 -4.32 -3.07 7.19
C LEU A 48 -3.36 -3.38 6.05
N PHE A 49 -3.93 -3.70 4.90
CA PHE A 49 -3.23 -3.78 3.63
C PHE A 49 -3.56 -2.53 2.82
N ARG A 50 -2.55 -1.89 2.23
CA ARG A 50 -2.73 -0.73 1.33
C ARG A 50 -2.00 -0.99 0.03
N ARG A 51 -2.67 -0.75 -1.09
CA ARG A 51 -2.06 -0.86 -2.41
C ARG A 51 -1.92 0.51 -3.06
N PHE A 52 -0.76 0.72 -3.67
CA PHE A 52 -0.45 1.88 -4.49
C PHE A 52 -0.03 1.42 -5.88
N ASN A 53 -0.62 2.03 -6.90
CA ASN A 53 -0.29 1.77 -8.29
C ASN A 53 0.67 2.85 -8.80
N LYS A 54 1.67 2.48 -9.61
CA LYS A 54 2.49 3.46 -10.32
C LYS A 54 1.60 4.41 -11.13
N PHE A 55 2.00 5.67 -11.28
CA PHE A 55 1.16 6.71 -11.91
C PHE A 55 0.61 6.32 -13.30
N ASP A 56 1.34 5.50 -14.06
CA ASP A 56 1.00 5.02 -15.40
C ASP A 56 0.51 3.56 -15.44
N TRP A 57 0.19 2.96 -14.28
CA TRP A 57 -0.22 1.55 -14.21
C TRP A 57 -1.43 1.27 -15.10
N ARG A 58 -1.24 0.39 -16.09
CA ARG A 58 -2.21 0.01 -17.14
C ARG A 58 -2.76 1.20 -17.98
N TYR A 59 -2.08 2.34 -18.00
CA TYR A 59 -2.42 3.43 -18.92
C TYR A 59 -2.33 2.94 -20.38
N LYS A 60 -3.39 3.18 -21.17
CA LYS A 60 -3.60 2.67 -22.53
C LYS A 60 -3.62 1.13 -22.65
N LYS A 61 -3.78 0.42 -21.53
CA LYS A 61 -3.88 -1.07 -21.44
C LYS A 61 -5.06 -1.52 -20.57
N GLY A 62 -6.04 -0.63 -20.37
CA GLY A 62 -7.20 -0.84 -19.51
C GLY A 62 -7.75 0.45 -18.90
N TYR A 63 -6.94 1.51 -18.83
CA TYR A 63 -7.36 2.85 -18.38
C TYR A 63 -6.87 3.93 -19.35
N ASP A 64 -7.66 4.99 -19.51
CA ASP A 64 -7.39 6.09 -20.45
C ASP A 64 -6.84 7.34 -19.78
N ASN A 65 -6.64 7.33 -18.46
CA ASN A 65 -6.07 8.43 -17.67
C ASN A 65 -4.94 7.92 -16.77
N LEU A 66 -4.02 8.80 -16.39
CA LEU A 66 -3.00 8.49 -15.38
C LEU A 66 -3.66 8.41 -13.99
N TRP A 67 -3.10 7.60 -13.11
CA TRP A 67 -3.60 7.46 -11.73
C TRP A 67 -3.51 8.76 -10.95
N THR A 68 -2.51 9.60 -11.25
CA THR A 68 -2.37 10.94 -10.66
C THR A 68 -3.54 11.86 -11.01
N ASP A 69 -4.13 11.69 -12.18
CA ASP A 69 -5.24 12.50 -12.67
C ASP A 69 -6.58 11.95 -12.18
N MET A 70 -6.72 10.61 -12.11
CA MET A 70 -7.93 9.96 -11.61
C MET A 70 -8.13 10.15 -10.11
N TYR A 71 -7.04 10.17 -9.32
CA TYR A 71 -7.10 10.26 -7.86
C TYR A 71 -6.17 11.36 -7.33
N PRO A 72 -6.34 12.64 -7.70
CA PRO A 72 -5.38 13.72 -7.43
C PRO A 72 -5.13 13.97 -5.95
N LEU A 73 -6.08 13.60 -5.09
CA LEU A 73 -6.05 13.84 -3.64
C LEU A 73 -5.71 12.60 -2.81
N SER A 74 -5.53 11.42 -3.41
CA SER A 74 -5.19 10.22 -2.64
C SER A 74 -3.73 10.22 -2.17
N ASP A 75 -3.42 9.41 -1.17
CA ASP A 75 -2.06 9.32 -0.66
C ASP A 75 -1.05 8.91 -1.74
N ARG A 76 0.18 9.39 -1.59
CA ARG A 76 1.28 9.18 -2.54
C ARG A 76 2.49 8.56 -1.88
N ILE A 77 3.18 7.70 -2.62
CA ILE A 77 4.56 7.28 -2.32
C ILE A 77 5.43 7.75 -3.48
N ILE A 78 6.59 8.32 -3.16
CA ILE A 78 7.62 8.66 -4.15
C ILE A 78 8.77 7.67 -3.95
N LEU A 79 9.08 6.89 -4.99
CA LEU A 79 10.17 5.92 -4.99
C LEU A 79 11.07 6.20 -6.21
N ASN A 80 12.33 6.56 -5.99
CA ASN A 80 13.28 6.86 -7.09
C ASN A 80 12.69 7.83 -8.12
N ASN A 81 12.05 8.90 -7.64
CA ASN A 81 11.38 9.94 -8.44
C ASN A 81 10.11 9.48 -9.19
N GLU A 82 9.69 8.22 -9.04
CA GLU A 82 8.43 7.70 -9.57
C GLU A 82 7.31 7.88 -8.54
N ILE A 83 6.12 8.27 -9.02
CA ILE A 83 4.95 8.48 -8.18
C ILE A 83 4.08 7.22 -8.18
N TYR A 84 3.70 6.79 -6.99
CA TYR A 84 2.74 5.72 -6.74
C TYR A 84 1.54 6.29 -6.01
N VAL A 85 0.36 5.94 -6.49
CA VAL A 85 -0.94 6.51 -6.12
C VAL A 85 -1.73 5.47 -5.35
N HIS A 86 -2.20 5.83 -4.15
CA HIS A 86 -3.05 4.96 -3.35
C HIS A 86 -4.33 4.60 -4.11
N TRP A 87 -4.65 3.30 -4.12
CA TRP A 87 -5.84 2.77 -4.78
C TRP A 87 -6.88 2.28 -3.78
N TYR A 88 -6.55 1.27 -2.97
CA TYR A 88 -7.48 0.72 -1.99
C TYR A 88 -6.78 0.27 -0.71
N ASN A 89 -7.62 0.15 0.33
CA ASN A 89 -7.29 -0.53 1.57
C ASN A 89 -8.04 -1.87 1.61
N CYS A 90 -7.42 -2.90 2.15
CA CYS A 90 -8.08 -4.14 2.51
C CYS A 90 -7.95 -4.34 4.01
N LEU A 91 -9.10 -4.58 4.66
CA LEU A 91 -9.23 -4.84 6.08
C LEU A 91 -9.72 -6.27 6.26
N PRO A 92 -9.03 -7.11 7.05
CA PRO A 92 -9.55 -8.42 7.42
C PRO A 92 -10.80 -8.30 8.29
N ASP A 93 -11.68 -9.30 8.27
CA ASP A 93 -12.94 -9.30 9.01
C ASP A 93 -12.77 -9.09 10.53
N TYR A 94 -11.69 -9.57 11.13
CA TYR A 94 -11.44 -9.40 12.57
C TYR A 94 -11.13 -7.93 12.95
N VAL A 95 -10.76 -7.11 11.96
CA VAL A 95 -10.44 -5.69 12.13
C VAL A 95 -11.71 -4.85 12.08
N LEU A 96 -12.69 -5.23 11.24
CA LEU A 96 -14.03 -4.64 11.22
C LEU A 96 -14.77 -4.94 12.55
#